data_AF-A0A840DZZ9-F1
#
_entry.id   AF-A0A840DZZ9-F1
#
_cell.length_a   1.000
_cell.length_b   1.000
_cell.length_c   1.000
_cell.angle_alpha   90.00
_cell.angle_beta   90.00
_cell.angle_gamma   90.00
#
_symmetry.space_group_name_H-M   'P 1'
#
loop_
_entity.id
_entity.type
_entity.pdbx_description
1 polymer ?
#
loop_
_entity_poly.entity_id
_entity_poly.type
_entity_poly.pdbx_seq_one_letter_code
_entity_poly.pdbx_strand_id
1 'polypeptide(L)' 'MIERPIGCDVKIAVSLNDVFSSVFNEKQIFRIDHYFGKEMVQNLIALRFGNRLYESLWKSNCINRVQIIFANIC' A
#
# COMPACT_ATOMS: atom_id res chain seq x y z
N MET A 1 1.76 8.84 -14.97
CA MET A 1 2.51 8.08 -13.94
C MET A 1 3.07 9.09 -12.96
N ILE A 2 2.83 8.92 -11.66
CA ILE A 2 3.19 9.89 -10.61
C ILE A 2 4.07 9.17 -9.59
N GLU A 3 5.24 9.71 -9.33
CA GLU A 3 6.16 9.23 -8.29
C GLU A 3 6.05 10.06 -7.02
N ARG A 4 6.65 9.55 -5.94
CA ARG A 4 6.64 10.19 -4.62
C ARG A 4 7.57 11.41 -4.57
N PRO A 5 7.30 12.41 -3.71
CA PRO A 5 6.17 12.50 -2.78
C PRO A 5 4.89 13.01 -3.44
N ILE A 6 3.74 12.46 -3.03
CA ILE A 6 2.41 12.91 -3.48
C ILE A 6 1.82 13.82 -2.39
N GLY A 7 2.41 15.01 -2.28
CA GLY A 7 2.14 15.94 -1.19
C GLY A 7 2.94 15.63 0.08
N CYS A 8 3.24 16.68 0.83
CA CYS A 8 3.99 16.60 2.09
C CYS A 8 3.09 16.61 3.32
N ASP A 9 1.80 16.91 3.14
CA ASP A 9 0.76 16.85 4.16
C ASP A 9 -0.59 16.53 3.52
N VAL A 10 -1.61 16.31 4.35
CA VAL A 10 -2.97 15.95 3.91
C VAL A 10 -3.58 17.01 3.02
N LYS A 11 -3.39 18.30 3.32
CA LYS A 11 -3.99 19.40 2.53
C LYS A 11 -3.38 19.45 1.13
N ILE A 12 -2.05 19.32 1.03
CA ILE A 12 -1.34 19.29 -0.26
C ILE A 12 -1.70 18.02 -1.04
N ALA A 13 -1.79 16.86 -0.39
CA ALA A 13 -2.15 15.62 -1.07
C ALA A 13 -3.57 15.68 -1.66
N VAL A 14 -4.53 16.25 -0.93
CA VAL A 14 -5.90 16.44 -1.41
C VAL A 14 -5.95 17.42 -2.59
N SER A 15 -5.29 18.58 -2.49
CA SER A 15 -5.30 19.56 -3.59
C SER A 15 -4.63 19.02 -4.86
N LEU A 16 -3.52 18.28 -4.72
CA LEU A 16 -2.89 17.59 -5.84
C LEU A 16 -3.83 16.55 -6.46
N ASN A 17 -4.55 15.78 -5.63
CA ASN A 17 -5.52 14.82 -6.12
C ASN A 17 -6.63 15.50 -6.93
N ASP A 18 -7.18 16.62 -6.45
CA ASP A 18 -8.23 17.36 -7.15
C ASP A 18 -7.75 17.87 -8.51
N VAL A 19 -6.52 18.38 -8.58
CA VAL A 19 -5.89 18.80 -9.84
C VAL A 19 -5.77 17.62 -10.80
N PHE A 20 -5.27 16.47 -10.35
CA PHE A 20 -5.17 15.29 -11.21
C PHE A 20 -6.53 14.79 -11.68
N SER A 21 -7.52 14.71 -10.79
CA SER A 21 -8.87 14.26 -11.10
C SER A 21 -9.62 15.23 -12.03
N SER A 22 -9.23 16.52 -12.09
CA SER A 22 -9.80 17.48 -13.05
C SER A 22 -9.35 17.24 -14.50
N VAL A 23 -8.22 16.55 -14.70
CA VAL A 23 -7.61 16.32 -16.02
C VAL A 23 -7.70 14.84 -16.44
N PHE A 24 -7.65 13.92 -15.48
CA PHE A 24 -7.61 12.47 -15.72
C PHE A 24 -8.70 11.75 -14.94
N ASN A 25 -9.27 10.71 -15.54
CA ASN A 25 -10.07 9.75 -14.77
C ASN A 25 -9.14 8.93 -13.87
N GLU A 26 -9.62 8.53 -12.70
CA GLU A 26 -8.82 7.79 -11.71
C GLU A 26 -8.17 6.51 -12.29
N LYS A 27 -8.83 5.81 -13.21
CA LYS A 27 -8.26 4.62 -13.90
C LYS A 27 -7.03 4.92 -14.76
N GLN A 28 -6.78 6.19 -15.07
CA GLN A 28 -5.62 6.66 -15.85
C GLN A 28 -4.50 7.15 -14.93
N ILE A 29 -4.74 7.25 -13.61
CA ILE A 29 -3.80 7.78 -12.64
C ILE A 29 -3.07 6.62 -11.95
N PHE A 30 -1.81 6.42 -12.33
CA PHE A 30 -0.92 5.43 -11.71
C PHE A 30 0.03 6.13 -10.73
N ARG A 31 -0.20 5.92 -9.43
CA ARG A 31 0.63 6.42 -8.31
C ARG A 31 1.58 5.31 -7.86
N ILE A 32 2.89 5.54 -7.98
CA ILE A 32 3.89 4.50 -7.74
C ILE A 32 4.32 4.45 -6.27
N ASP A 33 4.31 3.24 -5.73
CA ASP A 33 5.04 2.85 -4.53
C ASP A 33 5.95 1.67 -4.88
N HIS A 34 7.27 1.87 -4.80
CA HIS A 34 8.23 0.82 -5.13
C HIS A 34 8.15 -0.38 -4.17
N TYR A 35 7.57 -0.24 -2.97
CA TYR A 35 7.33 -1.38 -2.08
C TYR A 35 6.27 -2.33 -2.64
N PHE A 36 5.24 -1.83 -3.34
CA PHE A 36 4.24 -2.70 -3.97
C PHE A 36 4.79 -3.52 -5.14
N GLY A 37 5.94 -3.12 -5.69
CA GLY A 37 6.67 -3.88 -6.71
C GLY A 37 7.56 -4.99 -6.14
N LYS A 38 7.77 -5.06 -4.82
CA LYS A 38 8.61 -6.11 -4.22
C LYS A 38 7.83 -7.41 -4.17
N GLU A 39 8.43 -8.48 -4.68
CA GLU A 39 7.83 -9.82 -4.76
C GLU A 39 7.25 -10.30 -3.42
N MET A 40 8.02 -10.14 -2.33
CA MET A 40 7.58 -10.52 -0.99
C MET A 40 6.34 -9.76 -0.51
N VAL A 41 6.15 -8.50 -0.93
CA VAL A 41 4.98 -7.70 -0.58
C VAL A 41 3.76 -8.19 -1.37
N GLN A 42 3.93 -8.52 -2.66
CA GLN A 42 2.85 -9.08 -3.48
C GLN A 42 2.41 -10.47 -2.97
N ASN A 43 3.36 -11.28 -2.50
CA ASN A 43 3.10 -12.59 -1.93
C ASN A 43 2.22 -12.56 -0.66
N LEU A 44 2.11 -11.43 0.05
CA LEU A 44 1.25 -11.32 1.23
C LEU A 44 -0.23 -11.61 0.92
N ILE A 45 -0.71 -11.21 -0.25
CA ILE A 45 -2.10 -11.45 -0.66
C ILE A 45 -2.33 -12.95 -0.90
N ALA A 46 -1.42 -13.60 -1.64
CA ALA A 46 -1.47 -15.04 -1.89
C ALA A 46 -1.34 -15.84 -0.59
N LEU A 47 -0.44 -15.44 0.32
CA LEU A 47 -0.28 -16.08 1.61
C LEU A 47 -1.55 -15.98 2.45
N ARG A 48 -2.14 -14.77 2.55
CA ARG A 48 -3.30 -14.51 3.39
C ARG A 48 -4.58 -15.15 2.86
N PHE A 49 -4.83 -15.10 1.57
CA PHE A 49 -6.13 -15.51 0.99
C PHE A 49 -6.08 -16.81 0.21
N GLY A 50 -4.90 -17.25 -0.25
CA GLY A 50 -4.74 -18.50 -1.00
C GLY A 50 -4.61 -19.75 -0.12
N ASN A 51 -4.54 -19.58 1.21
CA ASN A 51 -4.26 -20.68 2.15
C ASN A 51 -5.33 -20.75 3.23
N ARG A 52 -6.17 -21.80 3.18
CA ARG A 52 -7.24 -22.04 4.17
C ARG A 52 -6.75 -22.13 5.61
N LEU A 53 -5.51 -22.56 5.83
CA LEU A 53 -4.89 -22.61 7.15
C LEU A 53 -4.74 -21.22 7.79
N TYR A 54 -4.43 -20.19 6.99
CA TYR A 54 -4.22 -18.84 7.50
C TYR A 54 -5.53 -18.05 7.67
N GLU A 55 -6.63 -18.49 7.05
CA GLU A 55 -7.93 -17.81 7.14
C GLU A 55 -8.48 -17.75 8.58
N SER A 56 -8.34 -18.84 9.35
CA SER A 56 -8.79 -18.89 10.74
C SER A 56 -7.82 -18.18 11.69
N LEU A 57 -6.52 -18.19 11.36
CA LEU A 57 -5.46 -17.61 12.19
C LEU A 57 -5.29 -16.11 12.00
N TRP A 58 -5.69 -15.55 10.86
CA TRP A 58 -5.55 -14.11 10.58
C TRP A 58 -6.68 -13.27 11.22
N LYS A 59 -6.83 -13.37 12.54
CA LYS A 59 -7.87 -12.71 13.35
C LYS A 59 -7.31 -12.25 14.70
N SER A 60 -7.94 -11.25 15.32
CA SER A 60 -7.47 -10.63 16.57
C SER A 60 -7.46 -11.57 17.78
N ASN A 61 -8.25 -12.66 17.75
CA ASN A 61 -8.23 -13.70 18.78
C ASN A 61 -7.03 -14.66 18.65
N CYS A 62 -6.36 -14.67 17.49
CA CYS A 62 -5.20 -15.52 17.21
C CYS A 62 -3.90 -14.72 17.06
N ILE A 63 -3.97 -13.43 16.71
CA ILE A 63 -2.83 -12.55 16.54
C ILE A 63 -2.67 -11.65 17.76
N ASN A 64 -1.55 -11.80 18.47
CA ASN A 64 -1.18 -10.89 19.55
C ASN A 64 -0.68 -9.52 19.03
N ARG A 65 0.16 -9.52 17.99
CA ARG A 65 0.81 -8.32 17.47
C ARG A 65 1.18 -8.46 16.00
N VAL A 66 1.00 -7.39 15.23
CA VAL A 66 1.58 -7.21 13.91
C VAL A 66 2.69 -6.16 14.03
N GLN A 67 3.91 -6.52 13.61
CA GLN A 67 5.05 -5.60 13.61
C GLN A 67 5.51 -5.37 12.17
N ILE A 68 5.59 -4.11 11.78
CA ILE A 68 6.12 -3.68 10.47
C ILE A 68 7.41 -2.94 10.75
N ILE A 69 8.54 -3.52 10.35
CA ILE A 69 9.86 -2.94 10.55
C ILE A 69 10.40 -2.52 9.20
N PHE A 70 10.85 -1.27 9.14
CA PHE A 70 11.69 -0.79 8.06
C PHE A 70 13.02 -0.35 8.66
N ALA A 71 14.11 -0.95 8.21
CA ALA A 71 15.45 -0.61 8.63
C ALA A 71 16.29 -0.34 7.39
N ASN A 72 16.96 0.81 7.37
CA ASN A 72 18.01 1.08 6.41
C ASN A 72 19.35 0.75 7.08
N ILE A 73 20.21 0.05 6.36
CA ILE A 73 21.63 0.02 6.69
C ILE A 73 22.18 1.33 6.12
N CYS A 74 22.71 2.19 6.99
CA CYS A 74 23.45 3.38 6.56
C CYS A 74 24.66 2.98 5.70
#